data_AF-A0A2W6SX25-F1
#
_entry.id   AF-A0A2W6SX25-F1
#
_cell.length_a   1.000
_cell.length_b   1.000
_cell.length_c   1.000
_cell.angle_alpha   90.00
_cell.angle_beta   90.00
_cell.angle_gamma   90.00
#
_symmetry.space_group_name_H-M   'P 1'
#
loop_
_entity.id
_entity.type
_entity.pdbx_description
1 polymer ?
#
loop_
_entity_poly.entity_id
_entity_poly.type
_entity_poly.pdbx_seq_one_letter_code
_entity_poly.pdbx_strand_id
1 'polypeptide(L)'
;LKLPAHFAPDTPLEASKNYMDLKFAATEALPPGVHFKLIEAVADHICETLFLQDELVEAVTVKIVKLAIAEAGEKIGITLTRVRR
;
A
#
# COMPACT_ATOMS: atom_id res chain seq x y z
N LEU A 1 -4.47 -6.38 9.45
CA LEU A 1 -3.23 -6.96 10.02
C LEU A 1 -3.59 -7.39 11.42
N LYS A 2 -3.49 -8.68 11.73
CA LYS A 2 -3.59 -9.14 13.12
C LYS A 2 -2.27 -8.84 13.81
N LEU A 3 -2.27 -7.77 14.61
CA LEU A 3 -1.09 -7.32 15.34
C LEU A 3 -1.22 -7.68 16.82
N PRO A 4 -0.10 -7.81 17.55
CA PRO A 4 -0.15 -7.89 19.01
C PRO A 4 -0.81 -6.63 19.59
N ALA A 5 -1.43 -6.77 20.76
CA ALA A 5 -2.07 -5.65 21.46
C ALA A 5 -1.06 -4.58 21.92
N HIS A 6 0.22 -4.94 22.04
CA HIS A 6 1.30 -4.06 22.47
C HIS A 6 2.63 -4.43 21.79
N PHE A 7 3.43 -3.41 21.45
CA PHE A 7 4.80 -3.56 20.96
C PHE A 7 5.77 -3.05 22.02
N ALA A 8 6.47 -3.98 22.69
CA ALA A 8 7.58 -3.65 23.57
C ALA A 8 8.83 -3.19 22.76
N PRO A 9 9.78 -2.44 23.36
CA PRO A 9 10.96 -1.95 22.64
C PRO A 9 11.83 -3.03 21.98
N ASP A 10 11.81 -4.25 22.51
CA ASP A 10 12.53 -5.42 22.01
C ASP A 10 11.68 -6.32 21.08
N THR A 11 10.46 -5.88 20.74
CA THR A 11 9.58 -6.64 19.83
C THR A 11 10.26 -6.78 18.48
N PRO A 12 10.41 -8.01 17.95
CA PRO A 12 11.14 -8.22 16.71
C PRO A 12 10.37 -7.65 15.52
N LEU A 13 11.09 -7.29 14.46
CA LEU A 13 10.50 -6.72 13.24
C LEU A 13 9.46 -7.65 12.59
N GLU A 14 9.63 -8.97 12.75
CA GLU A 14 8.71 -9.99 12.24
C GLU A 14 7.33 -10.00 12.93
N ALA A 15 7.19 -9.33 14.09
CA ALA A 15 5.91 -9.20 14.78
C ALA A 15 4.96 -8.18 14.12
N SER A 16 5.40 -7.50 13.06
CA SER A 16 4.60 -6.57 12.26
C SER A 16 5.02 -6.61 10.79
N LYS A 17 4.26 -5.91 9.94
CA LYS A 17 4.64 -5.68 8.56
C LYS A 17 5.69 -4.57 8.48
N ASN A 18 6.83 -4.85 7.86
CA ASN A 18 7.88 -3.86 7.69
C ASN A 18 7.43 -2.76 6.70
N TYR A 19 7.62 -1.48 7.07
CA TYR A 19 7.26 -0.35 6.22
C TYR A 19 8.08 -0.30 4.92
N MET A 20 9.27 -0.90 4.89
CA MET A 20 10.08 -1.02 3.68
C MET A 20 9.41 -1.92 2.64
N ASP A 21 8.63 -2.92 3.05
CA ASP A 21 7.82 -3.73 2.13
C ASP A 21 6.69 -2.90 1.51
N LEU A 22 6.11 -1.98 2.29
CA LEU A 22 5.10 -1.04 1.79
C LEU A 22 5.69 -0.10 0.74
N LYS A 23 6.90 0.41 1.00
CA LYS A 23 7.65 1.22 0.04
C LYS A 23 7.91 0.41 -1.23
N PHE A 24 8.46 -0.79 -1.09
CA PHE A 24 8.74 -1.68 -2.22
C PHE A 24 7.50 -1.92 -3.07
N ALA A 25 6.37 -2.26 -2.46
CA ALA A 25 5.10 -2.49 -3.17
C ALA A 25 4.64 -1.25 -3.96
N ALA A 26 4.85 -0.04 -3.43
CA ALA A 26 4.45 1.21 -4.06
C ALA A 26 5.45 1.75 -5.10
N THR A 27 6.68 1.21 -5.17
CA THR A 27 7.73 1.72 -6.05
C THR A 27 8.33 0.64 -6.95
N GLU A 28 9.03 -0.32 -6.37
CA GLU A 28 9.88 -1.28 -7.10
C GLU A 28 9.11 -2.49 -7.60
N ALA A 29 7.98 -2.82 -6.96
CA ALA A 29 7.11 -3.92 -7.37
C ALA A 29 6.21 -3.58 -8.56
N LEU A 30 6.16 -2.31 -8.98
CA LEU A 30 5.38 -1.91 -10.15
C LEU A 30 6.04 -2.46 -11.41
N PRO A 31 5.29 -3.09 -12.34
CA PRO A 31 5.90 -3.75 -13.49
C PRO A 31 6.63 -2.74 -14.40
N PRO A 32 7.89 -3.01 -14.77
CA PRO A 32 8.66 -2.10 -15.62
C PRO A 32 8.03 -1.99 -17.01
N GLY A 33 7.94 -0.78 -17.54
CA GLY A 33 7.39 -0.51 -18.87
C GLY A 33 5.86 -0.56 -18.98
N VAL A 34 5.13 -0.80 -17.89
CA VAL A 34 3.67 -0.79 -17.88
C VAL A 34 3.14 0.63 -17.63
N HIS A 35 2.33 1.12 -18.56
CA HIS A 35 1.60 2.37 -18.39
C HIS A 35 0.19 2.10 -17.84
N PHE A 36 -0.03 2.43 -16.58
CA PHE A 36 -1.35 2.38 -15.97
C PHE A 36 -2.20 3.58 -16.42
N LYS A 37 -3.30 3.30 -17.13
CA LYS A 37 -4.27 4.34 -17.53
C LYS A 37 -5.03 4.91 -16.34
N LEU A 38 -5.35 4.06 -15.37
CA LEU A 38 -6.14 4.39 -14.18
C LEU A 38 -5.26 4.28 -12.93
N ILE A 39 -5.41 5.22 -12.00
CA ILE A 39 -4.69 5.18 -10.71
C ILE A 39 -5.28 4.11 -9.78
N GLU A 40 -6.52 3.71 -10.03
CA GLU A 40 -7.20 2.56 -9.43
C GLU A 40 -6.44 1.27 -9.71
N ALA A 41 -5.96 1.08 -10.95
CA ALA A 41 -5.20 -0.11 -11.32
C ALA A 41 -3.80 -0.14 -10.65
N VAL A 42 -3.18 1.03 -10.43
CA VAL A 42 -1.96 1.14 -9.62
C VAL A 42 -2.26 0.74 -8.16
N ALA A 43 -3.36 1.25 -7.60
CA ALA A 43 -3.77 0.93 -6.23
C ALA A 43 -4.10 -0.56 -6.04
N ASP A 44 -4.80 -1.17 -7.00
CA ASP A 44 -5.07 -2.61 -6.98
C ASP A 44 -3.78 -3.43 -7.05
N HIS A 45 -2.82 -3.07 -7.91
CA HIS A 45 -1.51 -3.75 -7.97
C HIS A 45 -0.75 -3.70 -6.64
N ILE A 46 -0.76 -2.54 -5.97
CA ILE A 46 -0.15 -2.38 -4.64
C ILE A 46 -0.85 -3.28 -3.62
N CYS A 47 -2.19 -3.31 -3.62
CA CYS A 47 -2.95 -4.17 -2.71
C CYS A 47 -2.62 -5.64 -2.93
N GLU A 48 -2.63 -6.11 -4.17
CA GLU A 48 -2.31 -7.50 -4.53
C GLU A 48 -0.90 -7.88 -4.12
N THR A 49 0.09 -7.01 -4.38
CA THR A 49 1.48 -7.23 -3.96
C THR A 49 1.57 -7.43 -2.45
N LEU A 50 0.91 -6.59 -1.66
CA LEU A 50 0.95 -6.69 -0.20
C LEU A 50 0.20 -7.93 0.32
N PHE A 51 -0.91 -8.31 -0.32
CA PHE A 51 -1.60 -9.54 0.03
C PHE A 51 -0.79 -10.81 -0.32
N LEU A 52 -0.01 -10.79 -1.40
CA LEU A 52 0.86 -11.91 -1.77
C LEU A 52 2.08 -12.04 -0.85
N GLN A 53 2.60 -10.93 -0.34
CA GLN A 53 3.77 -10.91 0.52
C GLN A 53 3.50 -11.34 1.97
N ASP A 54 2.29 -11.14 2.48
CA ASP A 54 1.97 -11.38 3.89
C ASP A 54 0.51 -11.78 4.10
N GLU A 55 0.31 -13.04 4.51
CA GLU A 55 -1.00 -13.63 4.78
C GLU A 55 -1.74 -12.96 5.97
N LEU A 56 -1.01 -12.31 6.89
CA LEU A 56 -1.60 -11.60 8.03
C LEU A 56 -2.25 -10.27 7.63
N VAL A 57 -1.98 -9.77 6.42
CA VAL A 57 -2.63 -8.59 5.87
C VAL A 57 -4.07 -8.92 5.48
N GLU A 58 -5.02 -8.45 6.26
CA GLU A 58 -6.47 -8.63 6.02
C GLU A 58 -7.07 -7.51 5.17
N ALA A 59 -6.53 -6.31 5.24
CA ALA A 59 -7.01 -5.16 4.46
C ALA A 59 -5.86 -4.21 4.17
N VAL A 60 -5.93 -3.58 3.00
CA VAL A 60 -4.98 -2.57 2.53
C VAL A 60 -5.77 -1.34 2.10
N THR A 61 -5.34 -0.16 2.53
CA THR A 61 -5.87 1.11 2.05
C THR A 61 -4.75 1.88 1.36
N VAL A 62 -4.95 2.18 0.07
CA VAL A 62 -4.01 2.94 -0.75
C VAL A 62 -4.59 4.32 -1.02
N LYS A 63 -3.79 5.35 -0.77
CA LYS A 63 -4.12 6.73 -1.12
C LYS A 63 -3.14 7.25 -2.16
N ILE A 64 -3.66 7.65 -3.31
CA ILE A 64 -2.87 8.24 -4.39
C ILE A 64 -3.29 9.70 -4.55
N VAL A 65 -2.32 10.61 -4.59
CA VAL A 65 -2.53 12.04 -4.81
C VAL A 65 -1.76 12.48 -6.05
N LYS A 66 -2.46 13.10 -7.01
CA LYS A 66 -1.86 13.67 -8.21
C LYS A 66 -1.44 15.12 -7.96
N LEU A 67 -0.22 15.30 -7.49
CA LEU A 67 0.32 16.62 -7.14
C LEU A 67 0.44 17.57 -8.34
N ALA A 68 0.67 17.04 -9.54
CA ALA A 68 0.91 17.85 -10.74
C ALA A 68 -0.35 18.56 -11.30
N ILE A 69 -1.54 18.13 -10.90
CA ILE A 69 -2.83 18.73 -11.33
C ILE A 69 -3.58 19.36 -10.16
N ALA A 70 -2.98 19.36 -8.97
CA ALA A 70 -3.55 19.97 -7.79
C ALA A 70 -3.42 21.50 -7.89
N GLU A 71 -4.54 22.19 -8.06
CA GLU A 71 -4.61 23.65 -7.96
C GLU A 71 -4.96 24.05 -6.51
N ALA A 72 -4.47 25.21 -6.04
CA ALA A 72 -4.83 25.80 -4.75
C ALA A 72 -4.73 24.87 -3.50
N GLY A 73 -3.89 23.84 -3.53
CA GLY A 73 -3.72 22.89 -2.42
C GLY A 73 -4.72 21.74 -2.39
N GLU A 74 -5.50 21.55 -3.45
CA GLU A 74 -6.41 20.42 -3.62
C GLU A 74 -5.67 19.07 -3.62
N LYS A 75 -6.33 18.03 -3.12
CA LYS A 75 -5.81 16.66 -3.16
C LYS A 75 -6.65 15.84 -4.12
N ILE A 76 -6.33 15.96 -5.41
CA ILE A 76 -7.00 15.19 -6.46
C ILE A 76 -6.40 13.78 -6.53
N GLY A 77 -7.25 12.75 -6.46
CA GLY A 77 -6.81 11.36 -6.50
C GLY A 77 -7.85 10.40 -5.96
N ILE A 78 -7.41 9.26 -5.43
CA ILE A 78 -8.29 8.22 -4.87
C ILE A 78 -7.82 7.78 -3.49
N THR A 79 -8.77 7.28 -2.70
CA THR A 79 -8.51 6.40 -1.56
C THR A 79 -9.26 5.11 -1.82
N LEU A 80 -8.55 4.00 -1.89
CA LEU A 80 -9.09 2.70 -2.25
C LEU A 80 -8.74 1.70 -1.16
N THR A 81 -9.75 1.01 -0.65
CA THR A 81 -9.58 -0.07 0.32
C THR A 81 -9.93 -1.40 -0.31
N ARG A 82 -9.07 -2.40 -0.09
CA ARG A 82 -9.34 -3.81 -0.39
C ARG A 82 -9.27 -4.61 0.89
N VAL A 83 -10.12 -5.63 0.95
CA VAL A 83 -10.15 -6.62 2.03
C VAL A 83 -9.86 -7.97 1.39
N ARG A 84 -9.02 -8.78 2.04
CA ARG A 84 -8.73 -10.13 1.61
C ARG A 84 -10.03 -10.94 1.62
N ARG A 85 -10.28 -11.70 0.56
CA ARG A 85 -11.42 -12.61 0.42
C ARG A 85 -11.09 -14.00 0.93
#